data_AF-A0A379SM86-F1
#
_entry.id   AF-A0A379SM86-F1
#
_cell.length_a   1.000
_cell.length_b   1.000
_cell.length_c   1.000
_cell.angle_alpha   90.00
_cell.angle_beta   90.00
_cell.angle_gamma   90.00
#
_symmetry.space_group_name_H-M   'P 1'
#
loop_
_entity.id
_entity.type
_entity.pdbx_description
1 polymer ?
#
loop_
_entity_poly.entity_id
_entity_poly.type
_entity_poly.pdbx_seq_one_letter_code
_entity_poly.pdbx_strand_id
1 'polypeptide(L)'
;MAARRSRVEWENQQRKKQNLKPLEMDELIAKAWRFVRERFRSYQSERKLHGLKRARARRDADRTRKDIVTLVKQQLTREYASGRFTGGLDAMKRELERRVKERMLMSRGNNYTRLATVPI
;
A
#
# COMPACT_ATOMS: atom_id res chain seq x y z
N MET A 1 15.34 -33.05 -15.99
CA MET A 1 14.36 -33.63 -15.04
C MET A 1 14.94 -33.83 -13.62
N ALA A 2 16.17 -34.33 -13.46
CA ALA A 2 16.79 -34.58 -12.15
C ALA A 2 16.85 -33.36 -11.20
N ALA A 3 17.26 -32.19 -11.69
CA ALA A 3 17.33 -30.97 -10.86
C ALA A 3 15.97 -30.51 -10.30
N ARG A 4 14.86 -30.76 -11.01
CA ARG A 4 13.51 -30.45 -10.53
C ARG A 4 13.11 -31.33 -9.35
N ARG A 5 13.40 -32.64 -9.43
CA ARG A 5 13.10 -33.61 -8.37
C ARG A 5 13.92 -33.33 -7.10
N SER A 6 15.20 -33.02 -7.27
CA SER A 6 16.10 -32.63 -6.16
C SER A 6 15.60 -31.39 -5.39
N ARG A 7 15.08 -30.38 -6.11
CA ARG A 7 14.55 -29.17 -5.46
C ARG A 7 13.27 -29.45 -4.67
N VAL A 8 12.38 -30.28 -5.20
CA VAL A 8 11.14 -30.68 -4.52
C VAL A 8 11.42 -31.50 -3.26
N GLU A 9 12.35 -32.45 -3.35
CA GLU A 9 12.78 -33.25 -2.21
C GLU A 9 13.37 -32.38 -1.10
N TRP A 10 14.26 -31.44 -1.44
CA TRP A 10 14.83 -30.49 -0.48
C TRP A 10 13.75 -29.63 0.19
N GLU A 11 12.80 -29.11 -0.59
CA GLU A 11 11.70 -28.27 -0.08
C GLU A 11 10.80 -29.07 0.88
N ASN A 12 10.48 -30.33 0.53
CA ASN A 12 9.70 -31.22 1.38
C ASN A 12 10.44 -31.63 2.66
N GLN A 13 11.77 -31.76 2.64
CA GLN A 13 12.57 -31.94 3.85
C GLN A 13 12.47 -30.72 4.78
N GLN A 14 12.50 -29.50 4.25
CA GLN A 14 12.28 -28.28 5.06
C GLN A 14 10.86 -28.24 5.64
N ARG A 15 9.85 -28.63 4.85
CA ARG A 15 8.45 -28.71 5.31
C ARG A 15 8.27 -29.72 6.44
N LYS A 16 8.92 -30.90 6.33
CA LYS A 16 8.92 -31.92 7.38
C LYS A 16 9.50 -31.39 8.69
N LYS A 17 10.60 -30.64 8.64
CA LYS A 17 11.18 -29.97 9.82
C LYS A 17 10.21 -28.97 10.47
N GLN A 18 9.31 -28.37 9.68
CA GLN A 18 8.28 -27.44 10.15
C GLN A 18 6.94 -28.14 10.51
N ASN A 19 6.91 -29.49 10.58
CA ASN A 19 5.70 -30.29 10.77
C ASN A 19 4.59 -30.02 9.74
N LEU A 20 4.96 -29.62 8.52
CA LEU A 20 4.04 -29.40 7.41
C LEU A 20 3.96 -30.63 6.51
N LYS A 21 2.77 -30.91 5.99
CA LYS A 21 2.56 -32.00 5.01
C LYS A 21 3.41 -31.78 3.76
N PRO A 22 4.03 -32.83 3.21
CA PRO A 22 4.73 -32.75 1.93
C PRO A 22 3.74 -32.33 0.84
N LEU A 23 4.25 -31.60 -0.16
CA LEU A 23 3.49 -31.16 -1.31
C LEU A 23 3.99 -31.86 -2.56
N GLU A 24 3.09 -32.08 -3.51
CA GLU A 24 3.42 -32.60 -4.83
C GLU A 24 4.15 -31.54 -5.68
N MET A 25 4.83 -32.00 -6.72
CA MET A 25 5.58 -31.13 -7.65
C MET A 25 4.72 -29.98 -8.18
N ASP A 26 3.50 -30.29 -8.63
CA ASP A 26 2.59 -29.29 -9.20
C ASP A 26 2.11 -28.27 -8.16
N GLU A 27 1.93 -28.70 -6.91
CA GLU A 27 1.53 -27.82 -5.81
C GLU A 27 2.67 -26.86 -5.42
N LEU A 28 3.91 -27.36 -5.40
CA LEU A 28 5.10 -26.53 -5.16
C LEU A 28 5.30 -25.52 -6.30
N ILE A 29 5.09 -25.94 -7.54
CA ILE A 29 5.12 -25.05 -8.71
C ILE A 29 4.01 -23.99 -8.60
N ALA A 30 2.78 -24.40 -8.27
CA ALA A 30 1.65 -23.47 -8.10
C ALA A 30 1.88 -22.47 -6.97
N LYS A 31 2.48 -22.92 -5.86
CA LYS A 31 2.87 -22.06 -4.73
C LYS A 31 3.92 -21.03 -5.14
N ALA A 32 4.94 -21.43 -5.89
CA ALA A 32 5.95 -20.51 -6.41
C ALA A 32 5.34 -19.46 -7.35
N TRP A 33 4.48 -19.87 -8.27
CA TRP A 33 3.77 -18.93 -9.16
C TRP A 33 2.81 -18.00 -8.40
N ARG A 34 2.16 -18.47 -7.35
CA ARG A 34 1.33 -17.63 -6.48
C ARG A 34 2.17 -16.55 -5.81
N PHE A 35 3.30 -16.93 -5.21
CA PHE A 35 4.23 -15.98 -4.57
C PHE A 35 4.65 -14.86 -5.53
N VAL A 36 5.10 -15.21 -6.73
CA VAL A 36 5.54 -14.20 -7.73
C VAL A 36 4.38 -13.30 -8.13
N ARG A 37 3.20 -13.86 -8.41
CA ARG A 37 2.02 -13.08 -8.81
C ARG A 37 1.56 -12.14 -7.69
N GLU A 38 1.51 -12.60 -6.45
CA GLU A 38 1.10 -11.78 -5.30
C GLU A 38 2.08 -10.64 -5.06
N ARG A 39 3.39 -10.92 -5.10
CA ARG A 39 4.43 -9.88 -4.96
C ARG A 39 4.38 -8.86 -6.09
N PHE A 40 4.16 -9.31 -7.32
CA PHE A 40 3.99 -8.40 -8.46
C PHE A 40 2.74 -7.53 -8.28
N ARG A 41 1.60 -8.13 -7.91
CA ARG A 41 0.34 -7.41 -7.69
C ARG A 41 0.47 -6.39 -6.56
N SER A 42 1.06 -6.76 -5.43
CA SER A 42 1.26 -5.85 -4.29
C SER A 42 2.16 -4.69 -4.69
N TYR A 43 3.31 -4.99 -5.31
CA TYR A 43 4.26 -3.98 -5.74
C TYR A 43 3.66 -2.98 -6.74
N GLN A 44 2.96 -3.46 -7.77
CA GLN A 44 2.31 -2.59 -8.74
C GLN A 44 1.18 -1.76 -8.12
N SER A 45 0.39 -2.36 -7.22
CA SER A 45 -0.65 -1.65 -6.49
C SER A 45 -0.08 -0.52 -5.62
N GLU A 46 0.95 -0.81 -4.83
CA GLU A 46 1.64 0.17 -3.98
C GLU A 46 2.25 1.30 -4.80
N ARG A 47 2.92 0.97 -5.91
CA ARG A 47 3.50 1.96 -6.83
C ARG A 47 2.44 2.86 -7.44
N LYS A 48 1.30 2.29 -7.86
CA LYS A 48 0.16 3.05 -8.39
C LYS A 48 -0.43 3.97 -7.31
N LEU A 49 -0.65 3.48 -6.10
CA LEU A 49 -1.14 4.27 -4.97
C LEU A 49 -0.19 5.43 -4.66
N HIS A 50 1.12 5.18 -4.64
CA HIS A 50 2.13 6.20 -4.47
C HIS A 50 2.09 7.26 -5.59
N GLY A 51 1.95 6.83 -6.85
CA GLY A 51 1.78 7.74 -7.99
C GLY A 51 0.55 8.65 -7.86
N LEU A 52 -0.60 8.08 -7.48
CA LEU A 52 -1.83 8.83 -7.24
C LEU A 52 -1.68 9.83 -6.09
N LYS A 53 -0.93 9.46 -5.04
CA LYS A 53 -0.62 10.34 -3.91
C LYS A 53 0.19 11.55 -4.36
N ARG A 54 1.24 11.35 -5.17
CA ARG A 54 2.05 12.45 -5.73
C ARG A 54 1.24 13.33 -6.69
N ALA A 55 0.43 12.74 -7.56
CA ALA A 55 -0.42 13.50 -8.48
C ALA A 55 -1.44 14.36 -7.72
N ARG A 56 -1.97 13.87 -6.60
CA ARG A 56 -2.80 14.67 -5.68
C ARG A 56 -2.01 15.81 -5.04
N ALA A 57 -0.82 15.52 -4.52
CA ALA A 57 0.04 16.53 -3.89
C ALA A 57 0.37 17.68 -4.85
N ARG A 58 0.67 17.38 -6.12
CA ARG A 58 0.87 18.40 -7.17
C ARG A 58 -0.36 19.29 -7.38
N ARG A 59 -1.56 18.71 -7.41
CA ARG A 59 -2.81 19.48 -7.52
C ARG A 59 -3.12 20.32 -6.27
N ASP A 60 -2.66 19.87 -5.11
CA ASP A 60 -2.85 20.56 -3.84
C ASP A 60 -1.76 21.62 -3.58
N ALA A 61 -0.72 21.73 -4.44
CA ALA A 61 0.39 22.67 -4.30
C ALA A 61 -0.10 24.12 -4.26
N ASP A 62 -1.00 24.51 -5.15
CA ASP A 62 -1.51 25.88 -5.24
C ASP A 62 -2.73 26.14 -4.34
N ARG A 63 -3.20 25.12 -3.61
CA ARG A 63 -4.41 25.21 -2.79
C ARG A 63 -4.14 25.78 -1.41
N THR A 64 -5.08 26.54 -0.87
CA THR A 64 -5.02 26.99 0.52
C THR A 64 -5.44 25.88 1.48
N ARG A 65 -5.10 26.02 2.77
CA ARG A 65 -5.56 25.08 3.81
C ARG A 65 -7.08 24.99 3.86
N LYS A 66 -7.79 26.11 3.67
CA LYS A 66 -9.27 26.14 3.69
C LYS A 66 -9.86 25.28 2.56
N ASP A 67 -9.30 25.38 1.35
CA ASP A 67 -9.74 24.57 0.21
C ASP A 67 -9.52 23.07 0.45
N ILE A 68 -8.36 22.70 0.99
CA ILE A 68 -8.06 21.32 1.33
C ILE A 68 -9.03 20.78 2.39
N VAL A 69 -9.36 21.57 3.42
CA VAL A 69 -10.36 21.20 4.44
C VAL A 69 -11.71 20.92 3.79
N THR A 70 -12.18 21.81 2.91
CA THR A 70 -13.46 21.64 2.21
C THR A 70 -13.49 20.36 1.39
N LEU A 71 -12.42 20.07 0.63
CA LEU A 71 -12.30 18.86 -0.17
C LEU A 71 -12.29 17.59 0.69
N VAL A 72 -11.58 17.61 1.82
CA VAL A 72 -11.53 16.45 2.73
C VAL A 72 -12.88 16.21 3.39
N LYS A 73 -13.59 17.27 3.81
CA LYS A 73 -14.96 17.15 4.33
C LYS A 73 -15.88 16.47 3.33
N GLN A 74 -15.91 16.95 2.08
CA GLN A 74 -16.73 16.35 1.01
C GLN A 74 -16.41 14.86 0.80
N GLN A 75 -15.14 14.48 0.87
CA GLN A 75 -14.72 13.08 0.75
C GLN A 75 -15.17 12.23 1.92
N LEU A 76 -15.01 12.71 3.15
CA LEU A 76 -15.44 12.00 4.36
C LEU A 76 -16.96 11.83 4.40
N THR A 77 -17.72 12.85 4.01
CA THR A 77 -19.18 12.73 3.89
C THR A 77 -19.58 11.65 2.88
N ARG A 78 -18.90 11.59 1.73
CA ARG A 78 -19.16 10.53 0.72
C ARG A 78 -18.76 9.15 1.24
N GLU A 79 -17.65 9.04 1.96
CA GLU A 79 -17.20 7.77 2.56
C GLU A 79 -18.18 7.28 3.62
N TYR A 80 -18.66 8.18 4.48
CA TYR A 80 -19.68 7.91 5.49
C TYR A 80 -20.99 7.43 4.85
N ALA A 81 -21.50 8.16 3.86
CA ALA A 81 -22.71 7.77 3.13
C ALA A 81 -22.58 6.41 2.42
N SER A 82 -21.39 6.08 1.91
CA SER A 82 -21.13 4.78 1.27
C SER A 82 -20.79 3.65 2.24
N GLY A 83 -20.81 3.89 3.56
CA GLY A 83 -20.45 2.90 4.59
C GLY A 83 -18.96 2.53 4.63
N ARG A 84 -18.09 3.23 3.89
CA ARG A 84 -16.63 2.99 3.86
C ARG A 84 -15.89 3.63 5.03
N PHE A 85 -16.49 4.65 5.64
CA PHE A 85 -16.00 5.22 6.88
C PHE A 85 -16.83 4.67 8.03
N THR A 86 -16.14 4.12 9.03
CA THR A 86 -16.76 3.61 10.25
C THR A 86 -16.32 4.47 11.44
N GLY A 87 -17.28 4.85 12.29
CA GLY A 87 -17.02 5.67 13.47
C GLY A 87 -17.97 6.86 13.61
N GLY A 88 -18.05 7.40 14.82
CA GLY A 88 -18.88 8.55 15.15
C GLY A 88 -18.24 9.89 14.76
N LEU A 89 -18.85 10.97 15.25
CA LEU A 89 -18.47 12.35 14.93
C LEU A 89 -17.01 12.69 15.32
N ASP A 90 -16.53 12.17 16.45
CA ASP A 90 -15.16 12.40 16.90
C ASP A 90 -14.11 11.70 16.03
N ALA A 91 -14.42 10.47 15.58
CA ALA A 91 -13.57 9.76 14.63
C ALA A 91 -13.47 10.54 13.31
N MET A 92 -14.59 11.11 12.85
CA MET A 92 -14.63 11.91 11.63
C MET A 92 -13.81 13.21 11.77
N LYS A 93 -13.88 13.90 12.91
CA LYS A 93 -13.06 15.09 13.19
C LYS A 93 -11.57 14.77 13.19
N ARG A 94 -11.15 13.70 13.87
CA ARG A 94 -9.74 13.26 13.90
C ARG A 94 -9.24 12.88 12.50
N GLU A 95 -10.05 12.17 11.72
CA GLU A 95 -9.69 11.76 10.36
C GLU A 95 -9.61 12.97 9.41
N LEU A 96 -10.49 13.95 9.58
CA LEU A 96 -10.41 15.24 8.86
C LEU A 96 -9.07 15.92 9.12
N GLU A 97 -8.72 16.10 10.40
CA GLU A 97 -7.45 16.73 10.79
C GLU A 97 -6.23 15.97 10.27
N ARG A 98 -6.24 14.64 10.40
CA ARG A 98 -5.17 13.76 9.91
C ARG A 98 -4.95 13.90 8.41
N ARG A 99 -6.03 13.85 7.61
CA ARG A 99 -5.96 13.95 6.14
C ARG A 99 -5.55 15.34 5.67
N VAL A 100 -6.03 16.40 6.34
CA VAL A 100 -5.63 17.77 6.03
C VAL A 100 -4.14 17.95 6.33
N LYS A 101 -3.67 17.49 7.49
CA LYS A 101 -2.24 17.54 7.85
C LYS A 101 -1.38 16.80 6.83
N GLU A 102 -1.77 15.58 6.47
CA GLU A 102 -1.07 14.77 5.47
C GLU A 102 -0.98 15.47 4.11
N ARG A 103 -2.10 16.03 3.61
CA ARG A 103 -2.13 16.74 2.32
C ARG A 103 -1.32 18.02 2.34
N MET A 104 -1.44 18.81 3.40
CA MET A 104 -0.68 20.04 3.56
C MET A 104 0.83 19.77 3.57
N LEU A 105 1.26 18.74 4.28
CA LEU A 105 2.67 18.39 4.32
C LEU A 105 3.14 17.90 2.92
N MET A 106 2.28 17.19 2.18
CA MET A 106 2.63 16.63 0.86
C MET A 106 2.69 17.68 -0.23
N SER A 107 1.80 18.67 -0.19
CA SER A 107 1.73 19.70 -1.20
C SER A 107 2.88 20.70 -1.12
N ARG A 108 3.49 20.87 0.08
CA ARG A 108 4.57 21.83 0.33
C ARG A 108 5.98 21.30 0.01
N GLY A 109 6.06 20.20 -0.74
CA GLY A 109 7.22 19.89 -1.59
C GLY A 109 8.49 19.34 -0.94
N ASN A 110 8.71 19.46 0.37
CA ASN A 110 10.07 19.22 0.91
C ASN A 110 10.28 18.03 1.86
N ASN A 111 9.24 17.28 2.28
CA ASN A 111 9.36 16.38 3.44
C ASN A 111 8.89 14.92 3.26
N TYR A 112 8.60 14.46 2.04
CA TYR A 112 8.14 13.06 1.81
C TYR A 112 9.05 12.20 0.93
N THR A 113 10.10 12.78 0.38
CA THR A 113 11.19 12.04 -0.26
C THR A 113 12.37 12.09 0.71
N ARG A 114 12.91 10.94 1.11
CA ARG A 114 14.15 10.80 1.91
C ARG A 114 15.41 11.27 1.14
N LEU A 115 15.27 12.31 0.33
CA LEU A 115 16.33 12.90 -0.47
C LEU A 115 16.29 14.40 -0.15
N ALA A 116 16.83 14.77 1.01
CA ALA A 116 17.37 16.10 1.18
C ALA A 116 18.54 16.18 0.18
N THR A 117 18.35 16.86 -0.95
CA THR A 117 19.46 17.16 -1.83
C THR A 117 20.36 18.12 -1.08
N VAL A 118 21.53 17.64 -0.66
CA VAL A 118 22.59 18.48 -0.09
C VAL A 118 22.88 19.58 -1.12
N PRO A 119 22.87 20.87 -0.73
CA PRO A 119 23.26 21.94 -1.65
C PRO A 119 24.72 21.72 -2.10
N ILE A 120 24.95 21.85 -3.41
CA ILE A 120 26.28 21.83 -4.04
C ILE A 120 27.03 23.10 -3.64
#